data_AF-A0A918EUF6-F1
#
_entry.id   AF-A0A918EUF6-F1
#
_cell.length_a   1.000
_cell.length_b   1.000
_cell.length_c   1.000
_cell.angle_alpha   90.00
_cell.angle_beta   90.00
_cell.angle_gamma   90.00
#
_symmetry.space_group_name_H-M   'P 1'
#
loop_
_entity.id
_entity.type
_entity.pdbx_description
1 polymer ?
#
loop_
_entity_poly.entity_id
_entity_poly.type
_entity_poly.pdbx_seq_one_letter_code
_entity_poly.pdbx_strand_id
1 'polypeptide(L)'
;MKHQPGITTPLQAVGHLVAFDLVAGAGRREAAALLRRWSDTARRLMAGEAAAQGDTDVARDAGPSSLTVTFGFGHSFFSRTGLERQRPDALDPLPDFSSDRLDKKRSDGDLWVQIGANDSLVAFHALRAIQKDAGSAARVRWQMSGFNRSPGATDRPMTTRNLMGQIDGTRNPKPSESDFEERIFVPASGDPAWMANGSYAVVRRIRMLLDDWEDLSLKEQEDVIGRKKSDGAPLTGGGETTEPDLEKTGADGKLIVPINAHARITRPDQNGGAAMLRRSFSFHDGFGSDGVPDAGLLFVCWQADPLRGFVPVQRKLDRGDALSAFIRHEASGLFAVPGGAAEGEYVGQRLLEG
;
A
#
# COMPACT_ATOMS: atom_id res chain seq x y z
N MET A 1 6.64 -12.26 15.63
CA MET A 1 5.52 -12.55 14.68
C MET A 1 6.13 -13.04 13.36
N LYS A 2 5.50 -13.99 12.64
CA LYS A 2 6.05 -14.53 11.37
C LYS A 2 6.17 -13.44 10.29
N HIS A 3 5.11 -12.64 10.11
CA HIS A 3 5.05 -11.52 9.18
C HIS A 3 5.01 -10.19 9.96
N GLN A 4 5.47 -9.10 9.35
CA GLN A 4 5.25 -7.77 9.92
C GLN A 4 3.75 -7.42 9.94
N PRO A 5 3.29 -6.64 10.94
CA PRO A 5 1.92 -6.12 10.98
C PRO A 5 1.71 -5.10 9.83
N GLY A 6 0.45 -4.74 9.54
CA GLY A 6 0.09 -3.77 8.51
C GLY A 6 -0.01 -4.33 7.08
N ILE A 7 0.23 -5.64 6.90
CA ILE A 7 0.06 -6.37 5.62
C ILE A 7 -1.32 -7.04 5.59
N THR A 8 -1.56 -8.02 6.47
CA THR A 8 -2.83 -8.74 6.60
C THR A 8 -3.73 -8.17 7.69
N THR A 9 -3.23 -7.20 8.46
CA THR A 9 -4.03 -6.45 9.43
C THR A 9 -5.22 -5.79 8.73
N PRO A 10 -6.44 -5.80 9.32
CA PRO A 10 -7.59 -5.10 8.78
C PRO A 10 -7.29 -3.63 8.44
N LEU A 11 -8.07 -3.04 7.52
CA LEU A 11 -7.94 -1.63 7.17
C LEU A 11 -8.12 -0.75 8.41
N GLN A 12 -7.35 0.33 8.46
CA GLN A 12 -7.32 1.30 9.56
C GLN A 12 -7.88 2.63 9.08
N ALA A 13 -8.53 3.36 9.98
CA ALA A 13 -9.17 4.65 9.67
C ALA A 13 -8.18 5.74 9.25
N VAL A 14 -6.95 5.71 9.77
CA VAL A 14 -5.90 6.71 9.54
C VAL A 14 -4.62 6.00 9.10
N GLY A 15 -3.93 6.58 8.12
CA GLY A 15 -2.65 6.08 7.62
C GLY A 15 -1.64 7.20 7.39
N HIS A 16 -0.39 6.96 7.72
CA HIS A 16 0.76 7.78 7.32
C HIS A 16 1.78 6.89 6.61
N LEU A 17 2.13 7.27 5.39
CA LEU A 17 3.24 6.68 4.64
C LEU A 17 4.39 7.68 4.67
N VAL A 18 5.58 7.24 5.06
CA VAL A 18 6.76 8.11 5.11
C VAL A 18 7.97 7.38 4.59
N ALA A 19 8.74 8.05 3.73
CA ALA A 19 10.04 7.56 3.31
C ALA A 19 11.15 8.41 3.90
N PHE A 20 12.29 7.78 4.10
CA PHE A 20 13.51 8.40 4.59
C PHE A 20 14.68 8.12 3.66
N ASP A 21 15.55 9.11 3.51
CA ASP A 21 16.88 8.93 2.93
C ASP A 21 17.90 8.89 4.06
N LEU A 22 18.85 7.97 4.01
CA LEU A 22 20.01 7.98 4.91
C LEU A 22 20.79 9.27 4.70
N VAL A 23 21.30 9.89 5.76
CA VAL A 23 22.14 11.10 5.62
C VAL A 23 23.54 10.76 5.09
N ALA A 24 24.29 11.76 4.65
CA ALA A 24 25.68 11.56 4.26
C ALA A 24 26.50 10.99 5.44
N GLY A 25 27.28 9.93 5.18
CA GLY A 25 28.08 9.25 6.19
C GLY A 25 27.34 8.17 7.00
N ALA A 26 26.01 8.09 6.93
CA ALA A 26 25.25 6.99 7.51
C ALA A 26 25.27 5.76 6.57
N GLY A 27 25.75 4.62 7.09
CA GLY A 27 25.81 3.35 6.36
C GLY A 27 25.14 2.22 7.13
N ARG A 28 25.63 0.98 6.96
CA ARG A 28 25.04 -0.24 7.56
C ARG A 28 24.92 -0.15 9.09
N ARG A 29 25.94 0.38 9.76
CA ARG A 29 25.97 0.50 11.24
C ARG A 29 24.87 1.45 11.74
N GLU A 30 24.73 2.61 11.12
CA GLU A 30 23.73 3.61 11.49
C GLU A 30 22.32 3.11 11.17
N ALA A 31 22.15 2.41 10.04
CA ALA A 31 20.89 1.76 9.67
C ALA A 31 20.48 0.67 10.67
N ALA A 32 21.41 -0.20 11.09
CA ALA A 32 21.17 -1.21 12.14
C ALA A 32 20.71 -0.56 13.46
N ALA A 33 21.40 0.48 13.90
CA ALA A 33 21.03 1.22 15.10
C ALA A 33 19.66 1.90 14.97
N LEU A 34 19.34 2.45 13.80
CA LEU A 34 18.05 3.08 13.52
C LEU A 34 16.90 2.06 13.56
N LEU A 35 17.02 0.94 12.85
CA LEU A 35 15.97 -0.09 12.82
C LEU A 35 15.75 -0.73 14.20
N ARG A 36 16.80 -0.83 15.03
CA ARG A 36 16.66 -1.25 16.43
C ARG A 36 15.85 -0.26 17.26
N ARG A 37 16.10 1.05 17.13
CA ARG A 37 15.30 2.09 17.80
C ARG A 37 13.85 2.04 17.34
N TRP A 38 13.62 2.04 16.03
CA TRP A 38 12.27 1.98 15.46
C TRP A 38 11.51 0.72 15.85
N SER A 39 12.17 -0.43 15.97
CA SER A 39 11.52 -1.66 16.41
C SER A 39 11.09 -1.60 17.89
N ASP A 40 11.90 -1.02 18.79
CA ASP A 40 11.47 -0.81 20.18
C ASP A 40 10.32 0.20 20.27
N THR A 41 10.41 1.31 19.53
CA THR A 41 9.33 2.32 19.45
C THR A 41 8.04 1.69 18.94
N ALA A 42 8.07 0.96 17.83
CA ALA A 42 6.91 0.25 17.31
C ALA A 42 6.34 -0.75 18.33
N ARG A 43 7.20 -1.58 18.95
CA ARG A 43 6.78 -2.57 19.96
C ARG A 43 6.01 -1.93 21.11
N ARG A 44 6.51 -0.81 21.65
CA ARG A 44 5.89 -0.07 22.76
C ARG A 44 4.57 0.57 22.34
N LEU A 45 4.60 1.38 21.29
CA LEU A 45 3.43 2.16 20.89
C LEU A 45 2.28 1.25 20.43
N MET A 46 2.60 0.16 19.73
CA MET A 46 1.60 -0.84 19.31
C MET A 46 0.95 -1.57 20.50
N ALA A 47 1.58 -1.57 21.68
CA ALA A 47 1.02 -2.07 22.92
C ALA A 47 0.30 -0.98 23.74
N GLY A 48 0.22 0.26 23.24
CA GLY A 48 -0.32 1.41 23.97
C GLY A 48 0.59 1.93 25.09
N GLU A 49 1.88 1.54 25.06
CA GLU A 49 2.88 2.04 25.99
C GLU A 49 3.47 3.36 25.47
N ALA A 50 3.95 4.20 26.39
CA ALA A 50 4.70 5.41 26.04
C ALA A 50 6.02 5.08 25.30
N ALA A 51 6.48 6.01 24.46
CA ALA A 51 7.79 5.96 23.85
C ALA A 51 8.88 5.96 24.94
N ALA A 52 9.98 5.24 24.71
CA ALA A 52 11.04 5.09 25.71
C ALA A 52 11.69 6.44 26.11
N GLN A 53 11.74 7.39 25.18
CA GLN A 53 12.36 8.71 25.37
C GLN A 53 11.58 9.77 24.59
N GLY A 54 11.48 10.97 25.15
CA GLY A 54 10.94 12.14 24.44
C GLY A 54 9.47 12.02 24.02
N ASP A 55 8.68 11.24 24.76
CA ASP A 55 7.24 11.16 24.58
C ASP A 55 6.60 12.55 24.76
N THR A 56 5.58 12.81 23.96
CA THR A 56 4.85 14.08 23.88
C THR A 56 3.50 14.04 24.59
N ASP A 57 3.09 12.89 25.12
CA ASP A 57 1.79 12.64 25.75
C ASP A 57 0.56 12.88 24.83
N VAL A 58 0.78 13.07 23.51
CA VAL A 58 -0.30 13.35 22.52
C VAL A 58 -1.39 12.27 22.51
N ALA A 59 -1.04 11.01 22.79
CA ALA A 59 -1.96 9.88 22.81
C ALA A 59 -2.10 9.23 24.20
N ARG A 60 -1.73 9.95 25.28
CA ARG A 60 -1.55 9.39 26.63
C ARG A 60 -2.74 8.60 27.17
N ASP A 61 -3.96 9.09 26.94
CA ASP A 61 -5.18 8.49 27.47
C ASP A 61 -5.84 7.48 26.51
N ALA A 62 -5.29 7.33 25.30
CA ALA A 62 -5.81 6.43 24.29
C ALA A 62 -5.28 5.01 24.50
N GLY A 63 -6.12 4.01 24.18
CA GLY A 63 -5.62 2.65 23.98
C GLY A 63 -4.80 2.53 22.69
N PRO A 64 -4.28 1.33 22.34
CA PRO A 64 -3.43 1.14 21.17
C PRO A 64 -4.10 1.45 19.82
N SER A 65 -5.44 1.54 19.78
CA SER A 65 -6.23 1.91 18.60
C SER A 65 -5.84 1.15 17.33
N SER A 66 -5.55 -0.15 17.46
CA SER A 66 -5.09 -1.02 16.38
C SER A 66 -3.86 -0.49 15.63
N LEU A 67 -2.96 0.25 16.30
CA LEU A 67 -1.75 0.78 15.72
C LEU A 67 -0.88 -0.34 15.11
N THR A 68 -0.41 -0.12 13.89
CA THR A 68 0.66 -0.93 13.28
C THR A 68 1.73 -0.04 12.68
N VAL A 69 2.97 -0.49 12.77
CA VAL A 69 4.14 0.13 12.11
C VAL A 69 4.85 -0.95 11.29
N THR A 70 5.09 -0.67 10.01
CA THR A 70 5.69 -1.61 9.05
C THR A 70 6.90 -0.96 8.40
N PHE A 71 8.01 -1.69 8.27
CA PHE A 71 9.28 -1.16 7.73
C PHE A 71 9.67 -1.86 6.43
N GLY A 72 10.11 -1.07 5.45
CA GLY A 72 10.63 -1.55 4.17
C GLY A 72 11.91 -0.85 3.74
N PHE A 73 12.67 -1.52 2.85
CA PHE A 73 13.94 -1.05 2.29
C PHE A 73 13.78 -0.82 0.79
N GLY A 74 14.12 0.37 0.31
CA GLY A 74 14.09 0.69 -1.12
C GLY A 74 15.36 0.24 -1.83
N HIS A 75 15.34 0.22 -3.16
CA HIS A 75 16.49 -0.19 -3.99
C HIS A 75 17.79 0.56 -3.63
N SER A 76 17.71 1.87 -3.37
CA SER A 76 18.88 2.71 -3.07
C SER A 76 19.54 2.40 -1.72
N PHE A 77 18.82 1.84 -0.76
CA PHE A 77 19.32 1.48 0.56
C PHE A 77 20.58 0.62 0.52
N PHE A 78 20.58 -0.35 -0.40
CA PHE A 78 21.62 -1.37 -0.49
C PHE A 78 22.96 -0.76 -0.92
N SER A 79 22.95 0.21 -1.84
CA SER A 79 24.15 0.95 -2.22
C SER A 79 24.63 1.90 -1.12
N ARG A 80 23.70 2.46 -0.33
CA ARG A 80 24.05 3.34 0.81
C ARG A 80 24.69 2.58 1.97
N THR A 81 24.43 1.27 2.06
CA THR A 81 24.88 0.42 3.17
C THR A 81 25.96 -0.59 2.78
N GLY A 82 26.36 -0.66 1.50
CA GLY A 82 27.34 -1.64 1.01
C GLY A 82 26.80 -3.07 1.03
N LEU A 83 25.49 -3.22 0.83
CA LEU A 83 24.75 -4.49 0.86
C LEU A 83 24.18 -4.85 -0.52
N GLU A 84 24.78 -4.41 -1.61
CA GLU A 84 24.28 -4.63 -2.97
C GLU A 84 24.07 -6.11 -3.30
N ARG A 85 24.93 -7.00 -2.77
CA ARG A 85 24.79 -8.45 -2.92
C ARG A 85 23.57 -9.05 -2.21
N GLN A 86 22.99 -8.31 -1.26
CA GLN A 86 21.79 -8.69 -0.52
C GLN A 86 20.52 -8.04 -1.11
N ARG A 87 20.66 -7.23 -2.17
CA ARG A 87 19.50 -6.61 -2.81
C ARG A 87 18.73 -7.67 -3.60
N PRO A 88 17.45 -7.92 -3.30
CA PRO A 88 16.63 -8.81 -4.12
C PRO A 88 16.47 -8.25 -5.53
N ASP A 89 16.50 -9.11 -6.56
CA ASP A 89 16.18 -8.72 -7.94
C ASP A 89 14.75 -8.15 -8.06
N ALA A 90 13.84 -8.60 -7.19
CA ALA A 90 12.48 -8.06 -7.08
C ALA A 90 12.41 -6.57 -6.68
N LEU A 91 13.53 -5.94 -6.27
CA LEU A 91 13.63 -4.49 -6.08
C LEU A 91 14.10 -3.72 -7.31
N ASP A 92 14.33 -4.38 -8.44
CA ASP A 92 14.66 -3.69 -9.69
C ASP A 92 13.61 -2.60 -9.98
N PRO A 93 14.04 -1.45 -10.53
CA PRO A 93 13.15 -0.33 -10.76
C PRO A 93 11.88 -0.73 -11.53
N LEU A 94 10.74 -0.22 -11.07
CA LEU A 94 9.49 -0.37 -11.80
C LEU A 94 9.65 0.20 -13.23
N PRO A 95 8.97 -0.38 -14.23
CA PRO A 95 9.02 0.16 -15.58
C PRO A 95 8.52 1.60 -15.63
N ASP A 96 9.11 2.41 -16.51
CA ASP A 96 8.57 3.73 -16.87
C ASP A 96 7.29 3.53 -17.71
N PHE A 97 6.13 3.55 -17.06
CA PHE A 97 4.84 3.45 -17.72
C PHE A 97 4.50 4.74 -18.48
N SER A 98 3.81 4.67 -19.61
CA SER A 98 3.57 5.86 -20.46
C SER A 98 2.59 6.88 -19.85
N SER A 99 1.73 6.42 -18.94
CA SER A 99 0.78 7.24 -18.17
C SER A 99 1.40 7.95 -16.96
N ASP A 100 2.67 7.67 -16.62
CA ASP A 100 3.28 8.20 -15.41
C ASP A 100 3.46 9.73 -15.45
N ARG A 101 3.16 10.36 -14.32
CA ARG A 101 3.39 11.79 -14.04
C ARG A 101 4.09 11.94 -12.68
N LEU A 102 5.08 11.08 -12.45
CA LEU A 102 5.72 10.94 -11.14
C LEU A 102 6.55 12.16 -10.74
N ASP A 103 6.28 12.67 -9.55
CA ASP A 103 7.17 13.59 -8.85
C ASP A 103 8.27 12.80 -8.14
N LYS A 104 9.50 12.88 -8.66
CA LYS A 104 10.67 12.21 -8.10
C LYS A 104 10.96 12.61 -6.66
N LYS A 105 10.61 13.83 -6.22
CA LYS A 105 10.83 14.27 -4.83
C LYS A 105 9.88 13.57 -3.86
N ARG A 106 8.72 13.13 -4.33
CA ARG A 106 7.71 12.38 -3.56
C ARG A 106 7.73 10.87 -3.83
N SER A 107 8.73 10.38 -4.57
CA SER A 107 8.88 8.99 -4.98
C SER A 107 10.13 8.35 -4.40
N ASP A 108 10.16 7.02 -4.32
CA ASP A 108 11.28 6.20 -3.86
C ASP A 108 11.70 6.50 -2.40
N GLY A 109 12.95 6.20 -2.04
CA GLY A 109 13.52 6.42 -0.71
C GLY A 109 14.34 5.22 -0.26
N ASP A 110 15.33 5.46 0.59
CA ASP A 110 16.16 4.38 1.15
C ASP A 110 15.33 3.50 2.10
N LEU A 111 14.52 4.12 2.95
CA LEU A 111 13.69 3.44 3.94
C LEU A 111 12.24 3.89 3.78
N TRP A 112 11.30 3.00 4.08
CA TRP A 112 9.88 3.29 4.10
C TRP A 112 9.24 2.79 5.38
N VAL A 113 8.33 3.60 5.93
CA VAL A 113 7.53 3.25 7.08
C VAL A 113 6.06 3.50 6.77
N GLN A 114 5.24 2.46 6.96
CA GLN A 114 3.78 2.57 6.98
C GLN A 114 3.31 2.56 8.42
N ILE A 115 2.50 3.55 8.77
CA ILE A 115 1.87 3.69 10.07
C ILE A 115 0.37 3.72 9.83
N GLY A 116 -0.40 2.95 10.57
CA GLY A 116 -1.86 3.04 10.53
C GLY A 116 -2.47 2.80 11.90
N ALA A 117 -3.59 3.46 12.18
CA ALA A 117 -4.36 3.30 13.41
C ALA A 117 -5.83 3.70 13.19
N ASN A 118 -6.68 3.37 14.15
CA ASN A 118 -8.09 3.77 14.17
C ASN A 118 -8.34 5.08 14.94
N ASP A 119 -7.28 5.73 15.42
CA ASP A 119 -7.31 7.04 16.06
C ASP A 119 -6.23 7.96 15.47
N SER A 120 -6.57 9.23 15.25
CA SER A 120 -5.67 10.20 14.60
C SER A 120 -4.53 10.66 15.50
N LEU A 121 -4.76 10.78 16.82
CA LEU A 121 -3.73 11.20 17.76
C LEU A 121 -2.71 10.08 17.97
N VAL A 122 -3.17 8.82 18.08
CA VAL A 122 -2.31 7.63 18.12
C VAL A 122 -1.48 7.50 16.83
N ALA A 123 -2.09 7.67 15.65
CA ALA A 123 -1.38 7.63 14.37
C ALA A 123 -0.30 8.73 14.27
N PHE A 124 -0.66 9.97 14.63
CA PHE A 124 0.27 11.09 14.61
C PHE A 124 1.40 10.94 15.64
N HIS A 125 1.09 10.47 16.84
CA HIS A 125 2.08 10.20 17.89
C HIS A 125 3.13 9.20 17.41
N ALA A 126 2.70 8.10 16.80
CA ALA A 126 3.60 7.12 16.21
C ALA A 126 4.44 7.71 15.06
N LEU A 127 3.84 8.49 14.16
CA LEU A 127 4.57 9.20 13.10
C LEU A 127 5.66 10.10 13.67
N ARG A 128 5.34 10.89 14.69
CA ARG A 128 6.28 11.82 15.31
C ARG A 128 7.40 11.09 16.06
N ALA A 129 7.09 10.00 16.75
CA ALA A 129 8.10 9.19 17.44
C ALA A 129 9.09 8.55 16.45
N ILE A 130 8.58 7.87 15.42
CA ILE A 130 9.41 7.28 14.35
C ILE A 130 10.26 8.35 13.65
N GLN A 131 9.67 9.50 13.33
CA GLN A 131 10.40 10.60 12.70
C GLN A 131 11.50 11.18 13.59
N LYS A 132 11.26 11.33 14.90
CA LYS A 132 12.28 11.79 15.85
C LYS A 132 13.43 10.78 16.00
N ASP A 133 13.10 9.48 16.02
CA ASP A 133 14.08 8.39 16.14
C ASP A 133 15.04 8.29 14.96
N ALA A 134 14.67 8.86 13.80
CA ALA A 134 15.58 9.01 12.66
C ALA A 134 16.83 9.80 13.04
N GLY A 135 16.70 10.80 13.93
CA GLY A 135 17.81 11.59 14.47
C GLY A 135 18.77 12.08 13.39
N SER A 136 20.05 11.83 13.59
CA SER A 136 21.10 12.13 12.61
C SER A 136 21.39 11.00 11.62
N ALA A 137 20.63 9.89 11.62
CA ALA A 137 20.88 8.75 10.73
C ALA A 137 20.13 8.88 9.39
N ALA A 138 18.94 9.48 9.40
CA ALA A 138 18.10 9.62 8.21
C ALA A 138 17.28 10.91 8.24
N ARG A 139 16.87 11.38 7.06
CA ARG A 139 15.97 12.54 6.88
C ARG A 139 14.69 12.10 6.19
N VAL A 140 13.57 12.75 6.51
CA VAL A 140 12.32 12.53 5.78
C VAL A 140 12.53 12.95 4.33
N ARG A 141 12.19 12.05 3.40
CA ARG A 141 12.19 12.31 1.96
C ARG A 141 10.84 12.82 1.51
N TRP A 142 9.79 12.10 1.89
CA TRP A 142 8.40 12.48 1.67
C TRP A 142 7.53 11.86 2.75
N GLN A 143 6.36 12.45 2.95
CA GLN A 143 5.32 11.93 3.84
C GLN A 143 3.95 12.17 3.20
N MET A 144 3.07 11.20 3.29
CA MET A 144 1.69 11.27 2.80
C MET A 144 0.74 10.78 3.89
N SER A 145 -0.38 11.47 4.03
CA SER A 145 -1.45 11.13 4.97
C SER A 145 -2.65 10.58 4.20
N GLY A 146 -3.33 9.62 4.78
CA GLY A 146 -4.53 9.05 4.21
C GLY A 146 -5.52 8.58 5.26
N PHE A 147 -6.70 8.23 4.80
CA PHE A 147 -7.81 7.81 5.64
C PHE A 147 -8.63 6.71 4.98
N ASN A 148 -9.39 5.99 5.79
CA ASN A 148 -10.45 5.08 5.38
C ASN A 148 -11.66 5.28 6.31
N ARG A 149 -12.73 4.54 6.05
CA ARG A 149 -13.90 4.48 6.92
C ARG A 149 -13.49 4.08 8.36
N SER A 150 -13.96 4.84 9.34
CA SER A 150 -13.76 4.53 10.77
C SER A 150 -14.53 3.26 11.20
N PRO A 151 -13.99 2.48 12.16
CA PRO A 151 -14.75 1.42 12.80
C PRO A 151 -16.08 1.94 13.39
N GLY A 152 -17.16 1.17 13.24
CA GLY A 152 -18.49 1.55 13.73
C GLY A 152 -19.27 2.52 12.84
N ALA A 153 -18.71 3.00 11.72
CA ALA A 153 -19.41 3.92 10.81
C ALA A 153 -20.53 3.25 9.98
N THR A 154 -20.58 1.91 9.94
CA THR A 154 -21.66 1.14 9.31
C THR A 154 -22.29 0.19 10.33
N ASP A 155 -23.57 -0.12 10.15
CA ASP A 155 -24.36 -1.03 11.00
C ASP A 155 -23.79 -2.46 11.07
N ARG A 156 -23.06 -2.87 10.03
CA ARG A 156 -22.30 -4.12 9.97
C ARG A 156 -20.95 -3.91 9.27
N PRO A 157 -19.98 -4.84 9.44
CA PRO A 157 -18.74 -4.81 8.66
C PRO A 157 -19.03 -4.91 7.16
N MET A 158 -18.43 -4.01 6.38
CA MET A 158 -18.60 -3.95 4.93
C MET A 158 -17.26 -3.60 4.28
N THR A 159 -17.07 -4.02 3.03
CA THR A 159 -15.97 -3.53 2.19
C THR A 159 -15.99 -1.99 2.14
N THR A 160 -14.81 -1.37 2.13
CA THR A 160 -14.71 0.10 2.16
C THR A 160 -15.13 0.72 0.83
N ARG A 161 -15.31 2.05 0.83
CA ARG A 161 -15.43 2.84 -0.40
C ARG A 161 -14.21 3.73 -0.59
N ASN A 162 -13.88 4.05 -1.84
CA ASN A 162 -12.90 5.07 -2.21
C ASN A 162 -13.59 6.42 -2.54
N LEU A 163 -12.81 7.45 -2.88
CA LEU A 163 -13.34 8.80 -3.15
C LEU A 163 -14.08 8.93 -4.50
N MET A 164 -13.90 8.00 -5.43
CA MET A 164 -14.77 7.88 -6.62
C MET A 164 -16.15 7.28 -6.27
N GLY A 165 -16.37 6.91 -5.01
CA GLY A 165 -17.60 6.33 -4.49
C GLY A 165 -17.76 4.85 -4.79
N GLN A 166 -16.72 4.15 -5.24
CA GLN A 166 -16.75 2.72 -5.60
C GLN A 166 -16.51 1.86 -4.36
N ILE A 167 -17.04 0.64 -4.32
CA ILE A 167 -16.65 -0.37 -3.33
C ILE A 167 -15.26 -0.90 -3.72
N ASP A 168 -14.31 -0.86 -2.78
CA ASP A 168 -12.90 -1.14 -3.05
C ASP A 168 -12.33 -2.18 -2.08
N GLY A 169 -11.97 -3.36 -2.61
CA GLY A 169 -11.33 -4.44 -1.85
C GLY A 169 -11.95 -5.83 -2.02
N THR A 170 -13.12 -5.92 -2.66
CA THR A 170 -13.93 -7.15 -2.81
C THR A 170 -13.15 -8.41 -3.22
N ARG A 171 -12.27 -8.26 -4.22
CA ARG A 171 -11.53 -9.37 -4.87
C ARG A 171 -10.07 -9.47 -4.44
N ASN A 172 -9.72 -8.92 -3.28
CA ASN A 172 -8.39 -9.17 -2.71
C ASN A 172 -8.22 -10.67 -2.39
N PRO A 173 -7.00 -11.23 -2.56
CA PRO A 173 -6.66 -12.53 -2.00
C PRO A 173 -6.97 -12.57 -0.51
N LYS A 174 -7.48 -13.70 -0.03
CA LYS A 174 -7.89 -13.88 1.37
C LYS A 174 -7.00 -14.88 2.08
N PRO A 175 -6.64 -14.68 3.36
CA PRO A 175 -5.84 -15.66 4.12
C PRO A 175 -6.41 -17.07 4.18
N SER A 176 -7.71 -17.25 3.91
CA SER A 176 -8.37 -18.55 3.84
C SER A 176 -8.14 -19.30 2.53
N GLU A 177 -7.58 -18.65 1.50
CA GLU A 177 -7.30 -19.25 0.19
C GLU A 177 -5.99 -20.03 0.22
N SER A 178 -5.96 -21.20 -0.43
CA SER A 178 -4.81 -22.11 -0.39
C SER A 178 -3.53 -21.54 -1.01
N ASP A 179 -3.66 -20.61 -1.94
CA ASP A 179 -2.55 -19.97 -2.67
C ASP A 179 -2.21 -18.57 -2.12
N PHE A 180 -2.83 -18.15 -1.00
CA PHE A 180 -2.63 -16.82 -0.44
C PHE A 180 -1.18 -16.56 -0.04
N GLU A 181 -0.58 -17.47 0.72
CA GLU A 181 0.80 -17.31 1.20
C GLU A 181 1.80 -17.20 0.03
N GLU A 182 1.63 -18.04 -1.00
CA GLU A 182 2.48 -18.00 -2.21
C GLU A 182 2.36 -16.68 -2.97
N ARG A 183 1.14 -16.12 -3.05
CA ARG A 183 0.90 -14.85 -3.75
C ARG A 183 1.49 -13.65 -3.02
N ILE A 184 1.46 -13.67 -1.68
CA ILE A 184 1.69 -12.46 -0.87
C ILE A 184 3.06 -12.44 -0.19
N PHE A 185 3.60 -13.60 0.21
CA PHE A 185 4.81 -13.66 1.02
C PHE A 185 5.95 -14.43 0.34
N VAL A 186 7.17 -13.94 0.53
CA VAL A 186 8.39 -14.65 0.17
C VAL A 186 8.47 -15.92 1.01
N PRO A 187 8.70 -17.10 0.41
CA PRO A 187 8.78 -18.35 1.15
C PRO A 187 9.93 -18.34 2.15
N ALA A 188 9.87 -19.22 3.16
CA ALA A 188 10.93 -19.33 4.17
C ALA A 188 12.30 -19.71 3.57
N SER A 189 12.31 -20.37 2.41
CA SER A 189 13.50 -20.70 1.62
C SER A 189 13.83 -19.67 0.53
N GLY A 190 13.23 -18.48 0.58
CA GLY A 190 13.42 -17.43 -0.42
C GLY A 190 14.84 -16.88 -0.43
N ASP A 191 15.24 -16.37 -1.60
CA ASP A 191 16.52 -15.71 -1.82
C ASP A 191 16.26 -14.22 -2.15
N PRO A 192 16.94 -13.26 -1.49
CA PRO A 192 17.89 -13.42 -0.40
C PRO A 192 17.24 -13.88 0.91
N ALA A 193 17.97 -14.69 1.70
CA ALA A 193 17.46 -15.34 2.90
C ALA A 193 16.86 -14.37 3.95
N TRP A 194 17.35 -13.13 4.02
CA TRP A 194 16.84 -12.13 4.94
C TRP A 194 15.39 -11.69 4.63
N MET A 195 14.91 -11.93 3.40
CA MET A 195 13.53 -11.66 2.98
C MET A 195 12.55 -12.79 3.30
N ALA A 196 13.00 -13.90 3.90
CA ALA A 196 12.12 -14.98 4.30
C ALA A 196 10.90 -14.47 5.10
N ASN A 197 9.69 -14.89 4.70
CA ASN A 197 8.40 -14.45 5.24
C ASN A 197 8.08 -12.96 5.06
N GLY A 198 8.89 -12.24 4.28
CA GLY A 198 8.64 -10.86 3.88
C GLY A 198 7.67 -10.75 2.70
N SER A 199 7.49 -9.54 2.21
CA SER A 199 6.67 -9.20 1.04
C SER A 199 7.27 -7.98 0.35
N TYR A 200 6.88 -7.72 -0.90
CA TYR A 200 7.23 -6.49 -1.59
C TYR A 200 6.03 -5.56 -1.58
N ALA A 201 6.24 -4.31 -1.19
CA ALA A 201 5.22 -3.26 -1.21
C ALA A 201 5.46 -2.35 -2.42
N VAL A 202 4.43 -2.17 -3.25
CA VAL A 202 4.40 -1.08 -4.22
C VAL A 202 3.46 -0.01 -3.70
N VAL A 203 3.95 1.23 -3.63
CA VAL A 203 3.21 2.42 -3.24
C VAL A 203 3.02 3.29 -4.48
N ARG A 204 1.78 3.72 -4.74
CA ARG A 204 1.47 4.68 -5.79
C ARG A 204 0.54 5.75 -5.22
N ARG A 205 0.93 7.03 -5.33
CA ARG A 205 -0.03 8.14 -5.14
C ARG A 205 -0.78 8.31 -6.44
N ILE A 206 -2.06 7.96 -6.43
CA ILE A 206 -2.93 8.01 -7.60
C ILE A 206 -3.96 9.09 -7.36
N ARG A 207 -3.79 10.25 -8.00
CA ARG A 207 -4.80 11.31 -7.97
C ARG A 207 -6.00 10.90 -8.80
N MET A 208 -7.20 11.09 -8.25
CA MET A 208 -8.46 10.91 -8.96
C MET A 208 -8.81 12.25 -9.61
N LEU A 209 -9.10 12.24 -10.91
CA LEU A 209 -9.58 13.41 -11.65
C LEU A 209 -11.09 13.52 -11.38
N LEU A 210 -11.45 13.98 -10.17
CA LEU A 210 -12.83 13.93 -9.69
C LEU A 210 -13.76 14.82 -10.52
N ASP A 211 -13.31 15.99 -10.94
CA ASP A 211 -14.10 16.89 -11.79
C ASP A 211 -14.52 16.19 -13.10
N ASP A 212 -13.59 15.48 -13.77
CA ASP A 212 -13.87 14.71 -14.99
C ASP A 212 -14.72 13.45 -14.69
N TRP A 213 -14.51 12.81 -13.54
CA TRP A 213 -15.18 11.58 -13.16
C TRP A 213 -16.65 11.80 -12.78
N GLU A 214 -16.94 12.90 -12.07
CA GLU A 214 -18.26 13.21 -11.56
C GLU A 214 -19.20 13.77 -12.64
N ASP A 215 -18.64 14.23 -13.76
CA ASP A 215 -19.39 14.60 -14.98
C ASP A 215 -19.96 13.38 -15.73
N LEU A 216 -19.44 12.17 -15.49
CA LEU A 216 -19.97 10.95 -16.08
C LEU A 216 -21.32 10.56 -15.48
N SER A 217 -22.20 9.99 -16.31
CA SER A 217 -23.39 9.31 -15.81
C SER A 217 -23.02 8.09 -14.94
N LEU A 218 -23.93 7.70 -14.04
CA LEU A 218 -23.73 6.49 -13.21
C LEU A 218 -23.41 5.25 -14.07
N LYS A 219 -24.09 5.10 -15.23
CA LYS A 219 -23.85 3.99 -16.14
C LYS A 219 -22.40 4.00 -16.67
N GLU A 220 -21.91 5.16 -17.10
CA GLU A 220 -20.53 5.28 -17.61
C GLU A 220 -19.51 4.97 -16.52
N GLN A 221 -19.73 5.47 -15.30
CA GLN A 221 -18.87 5.14 -14.15
C GLN A 221 -18.84 3.64 -13.84
N GLU A 222 -20.00 2.98 -13.86
CA GLU A 222 -20.11 1.55 -13.62
C GLU A 222 -19.51 0.72 -14.77
N ASP A 223 -19.62 1.18 -16.02
CA ASP A 223 -18.99 0.57 -17.21
C ASP A 223 -17.45 0.67 -17.14
N VAL A 224 -16.90 1.80 -16.68
CA VAL A 224 -15.45 1.98 -16.46
C VAL A 224 -14.89 0.91 -15.51
N ILE A 225 -15.63 0.61 -14.43
CA ILE A 225 -15.19 -0.36 -13.43
C ILE A 225 -15.59 -1.79 -13.78
N GLY A 226 -16.75 -1.99 -14.40
CA GLY A 226 -17.37 -3.30 -14.60
C GLY A 226 -18.15 -3.82 -13.37
N ARG A 227 -18.43 -2.94 -12.39
CA ARG A 227 -19.18 -3.25 -11.17
C ARG A 227 -20.07 -2.07 -10.77
N LYS A 228 -21.18 -2.38 -10.10
CA LYS A 228 -22.13 -1.40 -9.59
C LYS A 228 -21.57 -0.60 -8.43
N LYS A 229 -21.85 0.69 -8.38
CA LYS A 229 -21.48 1.54 -7.23
C LYS A 229 -22.36 1.26 -6.03
N SER A 230 -23.64 0.91 -6.23
CA SER A 230 -24.59 0.70 -5.13
C SER A 230 -24.15 -0.40 -4.16
N ASP A 231 -23.77 -1.56 -4.69
CA ASP A 231 -23.55 -2.79 -3.92
C ASP A 231 -22.29 -3.57 -4.33
N GLY A 232 -21.52 -3.07 -5.29
CA GLY A 232 -20.28 -3.72 -5.76
C GLY A 232 -20.51 -4.96 -6.61
N ALA A 233 -21.76 -5.33 -6.93
CA ALA A 233 -22.05 -6.48 -7.77
C ALA A 233 -21.46 -6.29 -9.17
N PRO A 234 -21.02 -7.36 -9.85
CA PRO A 234 -20.66 -7.26 -11.26
C PRO A 234 -21.87 -6.83 -12.10
N LEU A 235 -21.62 -6.14 -13.21
CA LEU A 235 -22.70 -5.68 -14.11
C LEU A 235 -23.59 -6.82 -14.62
N THR A 236 -23.09 -8.06 -14.60
CA THR A 236 -23.82 -9.27 -14.99
C THR A 236 -24.90 -9.72 -14.00
N GLY A 237 -24.92 -9.16 -12.77
CA GLY A 237 -25.90 -9.42 -11.72
C GLY A 237 -25.34 -10.10 -10.47
N GLY A 238 -26.21 -10.31 -9.46
CA GLY A 238 -25.85 -10.92 -8.18
C GLY A 238 -25.55 -9.91 -7.08
N GLY A 239 -24.63 -10.25 -6.17
CA GLY A 239 -24.13 -9.38 -5.11
C GLY A 239 -22.63 -9.12 -5.22
N GLU A 240 -22.06 -8.41 -4.24
CA GLU A 240 -20.64 -8.01 -4.24
C GLU A 240 -19.67 -9.18 -4.56
N THR A 241 -19.90 -10.33 -3.91
CA THR A 241 -19.04 -11.52 -4.01
C THR A 241 -19.39 -12.46 -5.17
N THR A 242 -20.42 -12.14 -5.97
CA THR A 242 -20.76 -12.92 -7.16
C THR A 242 -19.64 -12.83 -8.20
N GLU A 243 -19.27 -13.98 -8.79
CA GLU A 243 -18.32 -14.00 -9.90
C GLU A 243 -18.93 -13.32 -11.14
N PRO A 244 -18.19 -12.43 -11.82
CA PRO A 244 -18.66 -11.83 -13.05
C PRO A 244 -18.71 -12.88 -14.17
N ASP A 245 -19.77 -12.84 -14.97
CA ASP A 245 -19.83 -13.57 -16.24
C ASP A 245 -19.17 -12.71 -17.34
N LEU A 246 -17.92 -13.03 -17.67
CA LEU A 246 -17.09 -12.22 -18.57
C LEU A 246 -17.45 -12.38 -20.06
N GLU A 247 -18.31 -13.35 -20.39
CA GLU A 247 -18.73 -13.68 -21.75
C GLU A 247 -20.17 -13.25 -22.03
N LYS A 248 -20.94 -12.88 -20.99
CA LYS A 248 -22.33 -12.44 -21.13
C LYS A 248 -22.43 -11.18 -21.98
N THR A 249 -23.26 -11.24 -23.00
CA THR A 249 -23.57 -10.11 -23.90
C THR A 249 -24.96 -9.55 -23.67
N GLY A 250 -25.13 -8.26 -23.96
CA GLY A 250 -26.41 -7.58 -24.03
C GLY A 250 -27.15 -7.89 -25.34
N ALA A 251 -28.36 -7.35 -25.49
CA ALA A 251 -29.16 -7.49 -26.71
C ALA A 251 -28.49 -6.87 -27.95
N ASP A 252 -27.54 -5.95 -27.76
CA ASP A 252 -26.73 -5.32 -28.82
C ASP A 252 -25.47 -6.13 -29.18
N GLY A 253 -25.29 -7.32 -28.60
CA GLY A 253 -24.13 -8.19 -28.83
C GLY A 253 -22.84 -7.74 -28.15
N LYS A 254 -22.85 -6.64 -27.37
CA LYS A 254 -21.67 -6.17 -26.64
C LYS A 254 -21.58 -6.85 -25.27
N LEU A 255 -20.37 -7.02 -24.77
CA LEU A 255 -20.14 -7.54 -23.42
C LEU A 255 -20.81 -6.65 -22.37
N ILE A 256 -21.53 -7.26 -21.43
CA ILE A 256 -22.13 -6.54 -20.30
C ILE A 256 -21.05 -5.96 -19.38
N VAL A 257 -19.96 -6.69 -19.17
CA VAL A 257 -18.76 -6.16 -18.53
C VAL A 257 -17.80 -5.73 -19.65
N PRO A 258 -17.57 -4.43 -19.86
CA PRO A 258 -16.77 -3.95 -20.98
C PRO A 258 -15.37 -4.59 -21.04
N ILE A 259 -14.84 -4.78 -22.24
CA ILE A 259 -13.56 -5.47 -22.46
C ILE A 259 -12.39 -4.77 -21.76
N ASN A 260 -12.47 -3.46 -21.61
CA ASN A 260 -11.50 -2.57 -20.96
C ASN A 260 -11.91 -2.17 -19.53
N ALA A 261 -12.95 -2.80 -18.96
CA ALA A 261 -13.39 -2.50 -17.61
C ALA A 261 -12.31 -2.86 -16.58
N HIS A 262 -12.06 -1.96 -15.63
CA HIS A 262 -10.98 -2.09 -14.65
C HIS A 262 -11.03 -3.44 -13.89
N ALA A 263 -12.20 -3.82 -13.35
CA ALA A 263 -12.37 -5.06 -12.59
C ALA A 263 -12.36 -6.34 -13.45
N ARG A 264 -12.39 -6.22 -14.79
CA ARG A 264 -12.15 -7.33 -15.73
C ARG A 264 -10.66 -7.54 -15.91
N ILE A 265 -9.97 -6.50 -16.37
CA ILE A 265 -8.59 -6.62 -16.86
C ILE A 265 -7.55 -6.75 -15.75
N THR A 266 -7.90 -6.43 -14.50
CA THR A 266 -7.04 -6.60 -13.31
C THR A 266 -7.10 -7.98 -12.67
N ARG A 267 -8.00 -8.87 -13.12
CA ARG A 267 -8.15 -10.21 -12.52
C ARG A 267 -6.91 -11.08 -12.71
N PRO A 268 -6.58 -11.98 -11.78
CA PRO A 268 -5.47 -12.92 -11.95
C PRO A 268 -5.59 -13.79 -13.20
N ASP A 269 -6.80 -14.28 -13.52
CA ASP A 269 -7.04 -15.11 -14.71
C ASP A 269 -6.83 -14.36 -16.03
N GLN A 270 -6.92 -13.03 -16.03
CA GLN A 270 -6.58 -12.21 -17.19
C GLN A 270 -5.07 -11.90 -17.26
N ASN A 271 -4.31 -12.11 -16.19
CA ASN A 271 -2.90 -11.70 -16.07
C ASN A 271 -1.96 -12.87 -15.78
N GLY A 272 -2.27 -14.07 -16.28
CA GLY A 272 -1.40 -15.24 -16.12
C GLY A 272 -1.20 -15.65 -14.66
N GLY A 273 -2.20 -15.41 -13.80
CA GLY A 273 -2.14 -15.69 -12.37
C GLY A 273 -1.58 -14.55 -11.52
N ALA A 274 -1.17 -13.42 -12.12
CA ALA A 274 -0.62 -12.30 -11.35
C ALA A 274 -1.64 -11.77 -10.34
N ALA A 275 -1.22 -11.65 -9.08
CA ALA A 275 -2.09 -11.30 -7.97
C ALA A 275 -1.36 -10.39 -6.97
N MET A 276 -2.14 -9.57 -6.27
CA MET A 276 -1.63 -8.70 -5.22
C MET A 276 -2.73 -8.43 -4.19
N LEU A 277 -2.35 -8.25 -2.93
CA LEU A 277 -3.25 -7.79 -1.88
C LEU A 277 -3.24 -6.26 -1.85
N ARG A 278 -4.35 -5.62 -2.22
CA ARG A 278 -4.49 -4.15 -2.20
C ARG A 278 -4.96 -3.69 -0.83
N ARG A 279 -4.19 -2.81 -0.19
CA ARG A 279 -4.46 -2.30 1.17
C ARG A 279 -4.20 -0.79 1.22
N SER A 280 -5.07 -0.05 0.56
CA SER A 280 -4.90 1.37 0.28
C SER A 280 -5.49 2.28 1.36
N PHE A 281 -5.17 3.56 1.28
CA PHE A 281 -5.87 4.66 1.97
C PHE A 281 -6.37 5.65 0.93
N SER A 282 -7.51 6.29 1.16
CA SER A 282 -7.88 7.50 0.41
C SER A 282 -7.03 8.68 0.90
N PHE A 283 -6.86 9.73 0.10
CA PHE A 283 -6.26 10.99 0.54
C PHE A 283 -7.03 12.20 0.01
N HIS A 284 -6.92 13.30 0.73
CA HIS A 284 -7.36 14.63 0.31
C HIS A 284 -6.46 15.67 1.00
N ASP A 285 -5.69 16.41 0.21
CA ASP A 285 -4.66 17.34 0.68
C ASP A 285 -5.01 18.81 0.36
N GLY A 286 -6.29 19.10 0.16
CA GLY A 286 -6.81 20.44 -0.16
C GLY A 286 -7.13 20.63 -1.64
N PHE A 287 -7.17 21.89 -2.07
CA PHE A 287 -7.53 22.31 -3.43
C PHE A 287 -6.43 23.16 -4.06
N GLY A 288 -6.23 22.99 -5.37
CA GLY A 288 -5.40 23.85 -6.19
C GLY A 288 -5.98 25.26 -6.33
N SER A 289 -5.21 26.19 -6.89
CA SER A 289 -5.67 27.57 -7.13
C SER A 289 -6.83 27.67 -8.13
N ASP A 290 -7.01 26.66 -8.97
CA ASP A 290 -8.09 26.47 -9.93
C ASP A 290 -9.33 25.77 -9.31
N GLY A 291 -9.27 25.40 -8.03
CA GLY A 291 -10.34 24.68 -7.34
C GLY A 291 -10.33 23.17 -7.56
N VAL A 292 -9.32 22.61 -8.26
CA VAL A 292 -9.22 21.16 -8.48
C VAL A 292 -8.78 20.48 -7.17
N PRO A 293 -9.47 19.41 -6.71
CA PRO A 293 -9.08 18.71 -5.49
C PRO A 293 -7.79 17.91 -5.68
N ASP A 294 -6.84 18.05 -4.74
CA ASP A 294 -5.73 17.11 -4.59
C ASP A 294 -6.21 15.92 -3.76
N ALA A 295 -6.99 15.04 -4.40
CA ALA A 295 -7.64 13.89 -3.77
C ALA A 295 -7.47 12.61 -4.59
N GLY A 296 -7.45 11.46 -3.93
CA GLY A 296 -7.35 10.19 -4.61
C GLY A 296 -7.05 9.02 -3.70
N LEU A 297 -6.19 8.12 -4.18
CA LEU A 297 -5.82 6.87 -3.51
C LEU A 297 -4.30 6.81 -3.28
N LEU A 298 -3.90 6.63 -2.02
CA LEU A 298 -2.60 6.08 -1.66
C LEU A 298 -2.68 4.57 -1.84
N PHE A 299 -2.48 4.14 -3.08
CA PHE A 299 -2.50 2.74 -3.44
C PHE A 299 -1.28 2.05 -2.84
N VAL A 300 -1.52 1.01 -2.04
CA VAL A 300 -0.47 0.15 -1.51
C VAL A 300 -0.86 -1.28 -1.83
N CYS A 301 0.01 -2.02 -2.52
CA CYS A 301 -0.21 -3.44 -2.79
C CYS A 301 0.96 -4.30 -2.38
N TRP A 302 0.62 -5.52 -1.95
CA TRP A 302 1.53 -6.51 -1.40
C TRP A 302 1.58 -7.73 -2.30
N GLN A 303 2.79 -8.25 -2.53
CA GLN A 303 3.01 -9.43 -3.35
C GLN A 303 4.35 -10.09 -3.00
N ALA A 304 4.47 -11.39 -3.26
CA ALA A 304 5.72 -12.13 -3.11
C ALA A 304 6.76 -11.75 -4.19
N ASP A 305 6.30 -11.28 -5.35
CA ASP A 305 7.15 -10.83 -6.47
C ASP A 305 6.39 -9.76 -7.29
N PRO A 306 6.90 -8.51 -7.41
CA PRO A 306 6.29 -7.46 -8.24
C PRO A 306 6.07 -7.86 -9.71
N LEU A 307 6.90 -8.75 -10.28
CA LEU A 307 6.76 -9.26 -11.65
C LEU A 307 5.62 -10.29 -11.80
N ARG A 308 5.12 -10.82 -10.69
CA ARG A 308 3.93 -11.69 -10.62
C ARG A 308 2.75 -11.02 -9.91
N GLY A 309 2.79 -9.70 -9.78
CA GLY A 309 1.74 -8.90 -9.16
C GLY A 309 1.56 -7.58 -9.89
N PHE A 310 2.09 -6.51 -9.28
CA PHE A 310 1.89 -5.14 -9.74
C PHE A 310 2.32 -4.90 -11.20
N VAL A 311 3.52 -5.31 -11.58
CA VAL A 311 4.14 -4.93 -12.88
C VAL A 311 3.33 -5.41 -14.09
N PRO A 312 2.98 -6.70 -14.24
CA PRO A 312 2.20 -7.15 -15.40
C PRO A 312 0.80 -6.54 -15.44
N VAL A 313 0.16 -6.36 -14.28
CA VAL A 313 -1.17 -5.75 -14.19
C VAL A 313 -1.10 -4.28 -14.63
N GLN A 314 -0.23 -3.46 -14.02
CA GLN A 314 -0.09 -2.05 -14.38
C GLN A 314 0.31 -1.85 -15.84
N ARG A 315 1.16 -2.74 -16.39
CA ARG A 315 1.52 -2.69 -17.82
C ARG A 315 0.31 -2.83 -18.75
N LYS A 316 -0.69 -3.63 -18.35
CA LYS A 316 -1.95 -3.73 -19.06
C LYS A 316 -2.81 -2.48 -18.86
N LEU A 317 -2.84 -1.93 -17.63
CA LEU A 317 -3.65 -0.74 -17.32
C LEU A 317 -3.16 0.52 -18.04
N ASP A 318 -1.86 0.65 -18.23
CA ASP A 318 -1.21 1.84 -18.81
C ASP A 318 -1.86 2.34 -20.11
N ARG A 319 -2.41 1.43 -20.92
CA ARG A 319 -3.09 1.75 -22.18
C ARG A 319 -4.42 1.06 -22.41
N GLY A 320 -4.72 0.03 -21.62
CA GLY A 320 -5.88 -0.85 -21.84
C GLY A 320 -7.06 -0.61 -20.90
N ASP A 321 -6.91 0.25 -19.90
CA ASP A 321 -7.91 0.46 -18.85
C ASP A 321 -8.78 1.68 -19.13
N ALA A 322 -10.10 1.51 -19.00
CA ALA A 322 -11.05 2.61 -19.03
C ALA A 322 -10.83 3.61 -17.89
N LEU A 323 -10.34 3.15 -16.73
CA LEU A 323 -10.13 4.00 -15.56
C LEU A 323 -8.93 4.95 -15.73
N SER A 324 -7.94 4.59 -16.55
CA SER A 324 -6.72 5.39 -16.76
C SER A 324 -6.98 6.82 -17.23
N ALA A 325 -8.13 7.09 -17.86
CA ALA A 325 -8.52 8.44 -18.26
C ALA A 325 -8.88 9.35 -17.07
N PHE A 326 -9.25 8.78 -15.92
CA PHE A 326 -9.78 9.49 -14.75
C PHE A 326 -8.83 9.46 -13.55
N ILE A 327 -7.60 8.99 -13.74
CA ILE A 327 -6.58 8.91 -12.70
C ILE A 327 -5.22 9.38 -13.20
N ARG A 328 -4.36 9.81 -12.27
CA ARG A 328 -2.96 10.13 -12.55
C ARG A 328 -2.05 9.54 -11.49
N HIS A 329 -1.04 8.80 -11.93
CA HIS A 329 0.03 8.33 -11.06
C HIS A 329 1.06 9.45 -10.86
N GLU A 330 1.15 9.98 -9.64
CA GLU A 330 1.95 11.18 -9.32
C GLU A 330 3.11 10.93 -8.37
N ALA A 331 3.17 9.75 -7.75
CA ALA A 331 4.32 9.30 -6.99
C ALA A 331 4.37 7.77 -6.95
N SER A 332 5.58 7.23 -6.77
CA SER A 332 5.82 5.78 -6.77
C SER A 332 6.86 5.38 -5.74
N GLY A 333 6.79 4.15 -5.23
CA GLY A 333 7.87 3.53 -4.47
C GLY A 333 7.74 2.01 -4.50
N LEU A 334 8.87 1.32 -4.46
CA LEU A 334 8.96 -0.13 -4.35
C LEU A 334 9.90 -0.47 -3.20
N PHE A 335 9.40 -1.24 -2.23
CA PHE A 335 10.11 -1.53 -0.99
C PHE A 335 10.05 -3.02 -0.65
N ALA A 336 11.18 -3.56 -0.22
CA ALA A 336 11.30 -4.92 0.31
C ALA A 336 11.01 -4.87 1.81
N VAL A 337 9.95 -5.56 2.24
CA VAL A 337 9.47 -5.58 3.62
C VAL A 337 9.78 -6.96 4.20
N PRO A 338 10.77 -7.11 5.10
CA PRO A 338 11.17 -8.42 5.62
C PRO A 338 10.07 -9.05 6.50
N GLY A 339 10.30 -10.31 6.89
CA GLY A 339 9.52 -10.98 7.92
C GLY A 339 9.47 -10.21 9.25
N GLY A 340 8.56 -10.61 10.13
CA GLY A 340 8.39 -9.96 11.42
C GLY A 340 9.57 -10.20 12.36
N ALA A 341 9.80 -9.27 13.30
CA ALA A 341 10.79 -9.48 14.35
C ALA A 341 10.35 -10.61 15.31
N ALA A 342 11.30 -11.47 15.68
CA ALA A 342 11.15 -12.38 16.81
C ALA A 342 11.28 -11.61 18.14
N GLU A 343 10.91 -12.25 19.23
CA GLU A 343 11.13 -11.68 20.57
C GLU A 343 12.63 -11.51 20.82
N GLY A 344 13.03 -10.33 21.28
CA GLY A 344 14.44 -9.96 21.46
C GLY A 344 15.19 -9.53 20.19
N GLU A 345 14.53 -9.55 19.02
CA GLU A 345 15.10 -9.13 17.73
C GLU A 345 14.49 -7.81 17.23
N TYR A 346 15.08 -7.25 16.17
CA TYR A 346 14.53 -6.07 15.48
C TYR A 346 14.29 -6.35 13.98
N VAL A 347 13.41 -5.57 13.36
CA VAL A 347 13.04 -5.76 11.95
C VAL A 347 14.24 -5.53 11.04
N GLY A 348 14.50 -6.46 10.13
CA GLY A 348 15.65 -6.41 9.22
C GLY A 348 16.99 -6.82 9.83
N GLN A 349 17.01 -7.35 11.07
CA GLN A 349 18.25 -7.75 11.74
C GLN A 349 19.09 -8.74 10.91
N ARG A 350 18.48 -9.71 10.23
CA ARG A 350 19.20 -10.66 9.36
C ARG A 350 19.93 -9.99 8.19
N LEU A 351 19.39 -8.90 7.64
CA LEU A 351 20.07 -8.12 6.60
C LEU A 351 21.23 -7.28 7.17
N LEU A 352 21.00 -6.72 8.35
CA LEU A 352 21.86 -5.68 8.93
C LEU A 352 23.00 -6.22 9.79
N GLU A 353 22.89 -7.46 10.29
CA GLU A 353 23.88 -8.12 11.15
C GLU A 353 24.31 -9.49 10.61
N GLY A 354 23.60 -10.04 9.62
CA GLY A 354 23.94 -11.31 8.97
C GLY A 354 25.07 -11.23 7.95
#